data_AF-R6HTQ5-F1
#
_entry.id   AF-R6HTQ5-F1
#
_cell.length_a   1.000
_cell.length_b   1.000
_cell.length_c   1.000
_cell.angle_alpha   90.00
_cell.angle_beta   90.00
_cell.angle_gamma   90.00
#
_symmetry.space_group_name_H-M   'P 1'
#
loop_
_entity.id
_entity.type
_entity.pdbx_description
1 polymer ?
#
loop_
_entity_poly.entity_id
_entity_poly.type
_entity_poly.pdbx_seq_one_letter_code
_entity_poly.pdbx_strand_id
1 'polypeptide(L)'
;MTPSLTSEGHVLLLRALDGEALKFTRIQLGNGVAQNAKNATSLSNPLISMLLTKMTTGSQYITLTSSFSNSKITAGFRITEVGIWAEDPDDEGSEILYALGNEPEGTADYIPSKDSRILELEYSIMIFVGEAQNVTAEISESLAYASAAELKAHIGNKQNPHGVTAEQVGLGNVPNVGTDDQTPNYTIAQSLAALSPKEKLSVAMGKIARAVQSLIDHLKNSTAHITASERNKWNNKAASVHNHSATDINSGTLGVARGGTGKASWSINQLLYPTTATNIGQIAPPAQDGMYLCQNQTGAPFWKKIVHPTIPPTSETGTYVGGGKTGSNAKNSITFQGGTPRMIFIKARGIGAWGLLLLTAAGGDGFSVVNNITSNLVVAASGNTVSWYYRSSESHPANQLDTSMQTYYYVGVF
;
A
#
# COMPACT_ATOMS: atom_id res chain seq x y z
N MET A 1 57.73 3.93 -88.03
CA MET A 1 57.99 2.50 -87.78
C MET A 1 56.68 1.69 -87.65
N THR A 2 56.54 0.62 -88.44
CA THR A 2 55.39 -0.30 -88.38
C THR A 2 55.90 -1.70 -87.99
N PRO A 3 55.52 -2.23 -86.81
CA PRO A 3 55.98 -3.55 -86.37
C PRO A 3 55.45 -4.69 -87.26
N SER A 4 56.31 -5.67 -87.53
CA SER A 4 55.96 -6.93 -88.21
C SER A 4 55.98 -8.08 -87.20
N LEU A 5 55.06 -9.04 -87.34
CA LEU A 5 55.00 -10.23 -86.49
C LEU A 5 56.28 -11.06 -86.61
N THR A 6 56.77 -11.57 -85.49
CA THR A 6 57.81 -12.60 -85.48
C THR A 6 57.21 -13.99 -85.74
N SER A 7 58.05 -15.02 -85.90
CA SER A 7 57.53 -16.39 -86.06
C SER A 7 56.77 -16.84 -84.81
N GLU A 8 57.31 -16.59 -83.61
CA GLU A 8 56.64 -16.92 -82.34
C GLU A 8 55.41 -16.04 -82.10
N GLY A 9 55.47 -14.75 -82.45
CA GLY A 9 54.31 -13.87 -82.37
C GLY A 9 53.17 -14.28 -83.30
N HIS A 10 53.48 -14.84 -84.47
CA HIS A 10 52.48 -15.41 -85.36
C HIS A 10 51.83 -16.66 -84.76
N VAL A 11 52.60 -17.53 -84.09
CA VAL A 11 52.07 -18.69 -83.36
C VAL A 11 51.13 -18.24 -82.23
N LEU A 12 51.54 -17.25 -81.44
CA LEU A 12 50.69 -16.67 -80.38
C LEU A 12 49.39 -16.09 -80.94
N LEU A 13 49.46 -15.38 -82.07
CA LEU A 13 48.26 -14.86 -82.73
C LEU A 13 47.30 -15.98 -83.16
N LEU A 14 47.81 -17.07 -83.74
CA LEU A 14 46.96 -18.20 -84.14
C LEU A 14 46.25 -18.82 -82.93
N ARG A 15 46.97 -19.02 -81.82
CA ARG A 15 46.37 -19.51 -80.56
C ARG A 15 45.31 -18.57 -80.01
N ALA A 16 45.56 -17.25 -80.10
CA ALA A 16 44.60 -16.23 -79.68
C ALA A 16 43.31 -16.24 -80.54
N LEU A 17 43.44 -16.52 -81.84
CA LEU A 17 42.31 -16.69 -82.76
C LEU A 17 41.51 -17.96 -82.46
N ASP A 18 42.17 -19.01 -81.95
CA ASP A 18 41.53 -20.24 -81.48
C ASP A 18 40.93 -20.12 -80.06
N GLY A 19 41.07 -18.94 -79.43
CA GLY A 19 40.39 -18.58 -78.17
C GLY A 19 41.27 -18.57 -76.92
N GLU A 20 42.58 -18.84 -77.05
CA GLU A 20 43.50 -18.66 -75.92
C GLU A 20 43.73 -17.18 -75.59
N ALA A 21 44.19 -16.90 -74.37
CA ALA A 21 44.47 -15.53 -73.94
C ALA A 21 45.77 -15.02 -74.58
N LEU A 22 45.72 -13.83 -75.17
CA LEU A 22 46.90 -13.10 -75.63
C LEU A 22 47.09 -11.89 -74.72
N LYS A 23 48.12 -11.92 -73.87
CA LYS A 23 48.38 -10.88 -72.89
C LYS A 23 49.66 -10.13 -73.23
N PHE A 24 49.55 -8.86 -73.59
CA PHE A 24 50.70 -7.99 -73.82
C PHE A 24 51.25 -7.44 -72.51
N THR A 25 52.57 -7.35 -72.39
CA THR A 25 53.23 -7.02 -71.12
C THR A 25 53.98 -5.69 -71.19
N ARG A 26 54.70 -5.43 -72.28
CA ARG A 26 55.56 -4.24 -72.41
C ARG A 26 55.95 -3.90 -73.85
N ILE A 27 56.38 -2.66 -74.03
CA ILE A 27 57.05 -2.15 -75.23
C ILE A 27 58.52 -1.94 -74.90
N GLN A 28 59.42 -2.37 -75.79
CA GLN A 28 60.85 -2.20 -75.64
C GLN A 28 61.42 -1.40 -76.82
N LEU A 29 62.33 -0.47 -76.54
CA LEU A 29 62.99 0.36 -77.55
C LEU A 29 64.49 0.11 -77.52
N GLY A 30 65.12 0.13 -78.69
CA GLY A 30 66.56 -0.06 -78.84
C GLY A 30 67.14 0.73 -80.01
N ASN A 31 68.46 0.63 -80.16
CA ASN A 31 69.22 1.19 -81.28
C ASN A 31 70.04 0.13 -82.02
N GLY A 32 69.59 -1.13 -81.99
CA GLY A 32 70.26 -2.26 -82.64
C GLY A 32 70.19 -2.23 -84.17
N VAL A 33 70.96 -3.15 -84.77
CA VAL A 33 70.98 -3.36 -86.22
C VAL A 33 69.65 -3.99 -86.66
N ALA A 34 69.15 -3.60 -87.83
CA ALA A 34 67.90 -4.13 -88.37
C ALA A 34 67.94 -5.66 -88.50
N GLN A 35 66.91 -6.33 -87.96
CA GLN A 35 66.78 -7.78 -88.00
C GLN A 35 65.63 -8.24 -88.88
N ASN A 36 65.73 -9.46 -89.41
CA ASN A 36 64.58 -10.11 -90.03
C ASN A 36 63.61 -10.56 -88.94
N ALA A 37 62.43 -9.96 -88.87
CA ALA A 37 61.41 -10.24 -87.85
C ALA A 37 61.07 -11.74 -87.75
N LYS A 38 61.14 -12.50 -88.85
CA LYS A 38 60.86 -13.95 -88.84
C LYS A 38 61.83 -14.75 -87.96
N ASN A 39 63.05 -14.26 -87.75
CA ASN A 39 64.08 -14.98 -87.00
C ASN A 39 64.38 -14.33 -85.64
N ALA A 40 63.74 -13.21 -85.33
CA ALA A 40 64.05 -12.42 -84.14
C ALA A 40 63.31 -12.97 -82.92
N THR A 41 64.06 -13.27 -81.87
CA THR A 41 63.54 -13.61 -80.53
C THR A 41 63.80 -12.50 -79.51
N SER A 42 64.63 -11.52 -79.84
CA SER A 42 64.94 -10.35 -79.03
C SER A 42 65.34 -9.15 -79.90
N LEU A 43 65.40 -7.97 -79.28
CA LEU A 43 66.05 -6.79 -79.87
C LEU A 43 67.57 -7.03 -79.93
N SER A 44 68.24 -6.40 -80.90
CA SER A 44 69.68 -6.53 -81.10
C SER A 44 70.48 -5.71 -80.10
N ASN A 45 69.93 -4.56 -79.70
CA ASN A 45 70.46 -3.74 -78.61
C ASN A 45 69.31 -3.01 -77.87
N PRO A 46 68.59 -3.71 -76.97
CA PRO A 46 67.52 -3.09 -76.19
C PRO A 46 68.09 -2.08 -75.19
N LEU A 47 67.50 -0.89 -75.13
CA LEU A 47 67.93 0.20 -74.25
C LEU A 47 66.86 0.62 -73.23
N ILE A 48 65.58 0.53 -73.60
CA ILE A 48 64.47 0.99 -72.75
C ILE A 48 63.37 -0.04 -72.74
N SER A 49 62.85 -0.33 -71.55
CA SER A 49 61.67 -1.16 -71.34
C SER A 49 60.56 -0.33 -70.69
N MET A 50 59.37 -0.35 -71.29
CA MET A 50 58.22 0.44 -70.85
C MET A 50 57.03 -0.48 -70.60
N LEU A 51 56.51 -0.44 -69.38
CA LEU A 51 55.26 -1.13 -69.04
C LEU A 51 54.08 -0.43 -69.73
N LEU A 52 53.02 -1.17 -69.99
CA LEU A 52 51.82 -0.65 -70.62
C LEU A 52 51.02 0.18 -69.61
N THR A 53 50.53 1.34 -70.03
CA THR A 53 49.66 2.21 -69.21
C THR A 53 48.23 2.22 -69.72
N LYS A 54 48.01 1.84 -70.98
CA LYS A 54 46.68 1.73 -71.58
C LYS A 54 46.70 0.77 -72.79
N MET A 55 45.59 0.06 -72.96
CA MET A 55 45.27 -0.68 -74.19
C MET A 55 43.92 -0.20 -74.70
N THR A 56 43.82 0.05 -76.01
CA THR A 56 42.55 0.33 -76.68
C THR A 56 42.32 -0.71 -77.77
N THR A 57 41.20 -1.42 -77.68
CA THR A 57 40.84 -2.47 -78.64
C THR A 57 40.11 -1.87 -79.84
N GLY A 58 40.61 -2.15 -81.05
CA GLY A 58 39.92 -1.92 -82.32
C GLY A 58 39.41 -3.24 -82.91
N SER A 59 38.97 -3.23 -84.18
CA SER A 59 38.45 -4.44 -84.84
C SER A 59 39.53 -5.51 -85.07
N GLN A 60 40.62 -5.15 -85.75
CA GLN A 60 41.72 -6.07 -86.09
C GLN A 60 43.08 -5.64 -85.53
N TYR A 61 43.10 -4.48 -84.90
CA TYR A 61 44.29 -3.86 -84.35
C TYR A 61 44.00 -3.41 -82.92
N ILE A 62 44.99 -3.55 -82.06
CA ILE A 62 45.01 -2.90 -80.76
C ILE A 62 46.00 -1.74 -80.78
N THR A 63 45.74 -0.73 -79.97
CA THR A 63 46.72 0.31 -79.66
C THR A 63 47.22 0.08 -78.25
N LEU A 64 48.52 -0.17 -78.13
CA LEU A 64 49.25 -0.27 -76.87
C LEU A 64 49.90 1.07 -76.58
N THR A 65 49.67 1.61 -75.39
CA THR A 65 50.22 2.89 -74.95
C THR A 65 51.05 2.69 -73.69
N SER A 66 52.22 3.33 -73.66
CA SER A 66 53.10 3.42 -72.50
C SER A 66 53.46 4.87 -72.22
N SER A 67 53.73 5.21 -70.95
CA SER A 67 54.41 6.46 -70.62
C SER A 67 55.92 6.31 -70.79
N PHE A 68 56.53 7.30 -71.42
CA PHE A 68 57.95 7.38 -71.67
C PHE A 68 58.55 8.55 -70.89
N SER A 69 59.63 8.31 -70.13
CA SER A 69 60.46 9.35 -69.51
C SER A 69 61.93 9.13 -69.85
N ASN A 70 62.61 10.18 -70.31
CA ASN A 70 64.04 10.10 -70.57
C ASN A 70 64.93 10.33 -69.34
N SER A 71 64.35 10.37 -68.13
CA SER A 71 65.05 10.63 -66.86
C SER A 71 66.23 9.70 -66.58
N LYS A 72 66.21 8.47 -67.13
CA LYS A 72 67.26 7.46 -66.99
C LYS A 72 68.25 7.43 -68.17
N ILE A 73 68.08 8.27 -69.20
CA ILE A 73 68.89 8.27 -70.41
C ILE A 73 70.07 9.22 -70.27
N THR A 74 71.29 8.67 -70.22
CA THR A 74 72.54 9.43 -70.07
C THR A 74 73.19 9.78 -71.40
N ALA A 75 73.03 8.93 -72.42
CA ALA A 75 73.42 9.18 -73.80
C ALA A 75 72.18 9.09 -74.70
N GLY A 76 71.90 10.13 -75.47
CA GLY A 76 70.79 10.12 -76.41
C GLY A 76 71.02 9.13 -77.55
N PHE A 77 69.95 8.58 -78.11
CA PHE A 77 70.01 7.58 -79.17
C PHE A 77 68.82 7.71 -80.11
N ARG A 78 68.96 7.16 -81.33
CA ARG A 78 67.85 7.04 -82.28
C ARG A 78 67.17 5.68 -82.14
N ILE A 79 65.84 5.66 -82.13
CA ILE A 79 65.05 4.45 -81.98
C ILE A 79 65.05 3.68 -83.31
N THR A 80 65.96 2.74 -83.48
CA THR A 80 66.04 1.94 -84.73
C THR A 80 65.29 0.63 -84.63
N GLU A 81 64.92 0.19 -83.42
CA GLU A 81 64.12 -1.01 -83.20
C GLU A 81 63.09 -0.84 -82.08
N VAL A 82 61.90 -1.42 -82.28
CA VAL A 82 60.83 -1.55 -81.28
C VAL A 82 60.41 -3.00 -81.15
N GLY A 83 60.32 -3.49 -79.92
CA GLY A 83 59.79 -4.81 -79.60
C GLY A 83 58.50 -4.71 -78.82
N ILE A 84 57.53 -5.53 -79.21
CA ILE A 84 56.27 -5.69 -78.48
C ILE A 84 56.28 -7.07 -77.88
N TRP A 85 56.11 -7.15 -76.57
CA TRP A 85 56.22 -8.39 -75.81
C TRP A 85 54.86 -8.84 -75.31
N ALA A 86 54.65 -10.15 -75.35
CA ALA A 86 53.47 -10.82 -74.81
C ALA A 86 53.93 -11.96 -73.88
N GLU A 87 53.09 -12.28 -72.90
CA GLU A 87 53.31 -13.40 -71.99
C GLU A 87 53.28 -14.73 -72.77
N ASP A 88 54.19 -15.63 -72.42
CA ASP A 88 54.18 -16.98 -72.93
C ASP A 88 53.07 -17.78 -72.21
N PRO A 89 52.03 -18.26 -72.92
CA PRO A 89 50.97 -19.05 -72.30
C PRO A 89 51.44 -20.42 -71.79
N ASP A 90 52.61 -20.90 -72.23
CA ASP A 90 53.15 -22.21 -71.84
C ASP A 90 54.16 -22.12 -70.68
N ASP A 91 54.67 -20.92 -70.36
CA ASP A 91 55.64 -20.70 -69.28
C ASP A 91 55.35 -19.37 -68.55
N GLU A 92 54.67 -19.46 -67.40
CA GLU A 92 54.23 -18.30 -66.61
C GLU A 92 55.43 -17.43 -66.19
N GLY A 93 55.38 -16.15 -66.54
CA GLY A 93 56.46 -15.18 -66.27
C GLY A 93 57.55 -15.13 -67.35
N SER A 94 57.47 -15.96 -68.38
CA SER A 94 58.25 -15.82 -69.61
C SER A 94 57.54 -14.90 -70.62
N GLU A 95 58.31 -14.27 -71.51
CA GLU A 95 57.78 -13.36 -72.53
C GLU A 95 58.30 -13.73 -73.91
N ILE A 96 57.41 -13.63 -74.90
CA ILE A 96 57.70 -13.82 -76.31
C ILE A 96 57.70 -12.45 -77.01
N LEU A 97 58.70 -12.23 -77.86
CA LEU A 97 58.73 -11.08 -78.76
C LEU A 97 57.65 -11.26 -79.84
N TYR A 98 56.48 -10.65 -79.65
CA TYR A 98 55.33 -10.79 -80.54
C TYR A 98 55.54 -10.08 -81.89
N ALA A 99 56.07 -8.85 -81.86
CA ALA A 99 56.33 -8.08 -83.07
C ALA A 99 57.60 -7.24 -82.93
N LEU A 100 58.31 -7.09 -84.06
CA LEU A 100 59.51 -6.29 -84.21
C LEU A 100 59.29 -5.22 -85.27
N GLY A 101 59.52 -3.96 -84.94
CA GLY A 101 59.68 -2.89 -85.92
C GLY A 101 61.14 -2.52 -86.07
N ASN A 102 61.58 -2.29 -87.31
CA ASN A 102 62.90 -1.75 -87.63
C ASN A 102 62.72 -0.40 -88.35
N GLU A 103 63.58 0.56 -88.06
CA GLU A 103 63.63 1.87 -88.73
C GLU A 103 65.09 2.22 -89.01
N PRO A 104 65.43 2.65 -90.24
CA PRO A 104 66.78 3.12 -90.56
C PRO A 104 67.20 4.30 -89.66
N GLU A 105 68.47 4.35 -89.27
CA GLU A 105 68.99 5.41 -88.38
C GLU A 105 68.73 6.83 -88.91
N GLY A 106 68.75 7.02 -90.24
CA GLY A 106 68.49 8.32 -90.87
C GLY A 106 67.06 8.86 -90.70
N THR A 107 66.07 7.97 -90.48
CA THR A 107 64.64 8.32 -90.33
C THR A 107 64.12 8.07 -88.92
N ALA A 108 64.90 7.39 -88.07
CA ALA A 108 64.54 7.08 -86.70
C ALA A 108 64.46 8.33 -85.80
N ASP A 109 63.42 8.35 -84.95
CA ASP A 109 63.22 9.39 -83.95
C ASP A 109 64.35 9.40 -82.92
N TYR A 110 64.80 10.59 -82.53
CA TYR A 110 65.89 10.78 -81.57
C TYR A 110 65.35 11.03 -80.15
N ILE A 111 65.79 10.21 -79.20
CA ILE A 111 65.57 10.41 -77.77
C ILE A 111 66.78 11.17 -77.20
N PRO A 112 66.59 12.40 -76.68
CA PRO A 112 67.67 13.15 -76.05
C PRO A 112 68.04 12.57 -74.67
N SER A 113 69.28 12.81 -74.23
CA SER A 113 69.68 12.55 -72.84
C SER A 113 68.90 13.43 -71.86
N LYS A 114 68.77 12.98 -70.61
CA LYS A 114 68.13 13.72 -69.51
C LYS A 114 68.72 15.12 -69.32
N ASP A 115 70.03 15.26 -69.55
CA ASP A 115 70.79 16.50 -69.33
C ASP A 115 70.58 17.50 -70.49
N SER A 116 70.19 17.00 -71.67
CA SER A 116 69.89 17.86 -72.82
C SER A 116 68.48 18.44 -72.78
N ARG A 117 67.49 17.64 -72.39
CA ARG A 117 66.08 18.04 -72.31
C ARG A 117 65.32 17.03 -71.46
N ILE A 118 64.45 17.48 -70.57
CA ILE A 118 63.51 16.59 -69.88
C ILE A 118 62.35 16.30 -70.84
N LEU A 119 62.06 15.01 -71.05
CA LEU A 119 61.00 14.54 -71.91
C LEU A 119 60.12 13.54 -71.15
N GLU A 120 58.83 13.82 -71.11
CA GLU A 120 57.78 12.91 -70.65
C GLU A 120 56.67 12.93 -71.70
N LEU A 121 56.38 11.77 -72.29
CA LEU A 121 55.46 11.63 -73.41
C LEU A 121 54.69 10.31 -73.31
N GLU A 122 53.55 10.23 -73.99
CA GLU A 122 52.88 8.96 -74.26
C GLU A 122 53.42 8.37 -75.57
N TYR A 123 53.86 7.12 -75.53
CA TYR A 123 54.26 6.36 -76.70
C TYR A 123 53.16 5.35 -77.02
N SER A 124 52.51 5.50 -78.18
CA SER A 124 51.44 4.61 -78.63
C SER A 124 51.86 3.87 -79.90
N ILE A 125 51.62 2.56 -79.93
CA ILE A 125 51.91 1.72 -81.08
C ILE A 125 50.71 0.83 -81.41
N MET A 126 50.41 0.73 -82.70
CA MET A 126 49.30 -0.08 -83.20
C MET A 126 49.83 -1.44 -83.66
N ILE A 127 49.18 -2.52 -83.19
CA ILE A 127 49.61 -3.90 -83.40
C ILE A 127 48.43 -4.71 -83.93
N PHE A 128 48.69 -5.55 -84.94
CA PHE A 128 47.69 -6.43 -85.51
C PHE A 128 47.43 -7.63 -84.60
N VAL A 129 46.16 -7.91 -84.32
CA VAL A 129 45.69 -9.06 -83.52
C VAL A 129 44.55 -9.83 -84.18
N GLY A 130 44.16 -9.48 -85.41
CA GLY A 130 43.04 -10.11 -86.10
C GLY A 130 41.73 -10.04 -85.29
N GLU A 131 40.90 -11.07 -85.37
CA GLU A 131 39.59 -11.14 -84.69
C GLU A 131 39.66 -11.87 -83.33
N ALA A 132 40.85 -11.94 -82.71
CA ALA A 132 41.06 -12.65 -81.45
C ALA A 132 40.21 -12.02 -80.32
N GLN A 133 39.46 -12.84 -79.59
CA GLN A 133 38.48 -12.36 -78.60
C GLN A 133 39.10 -12.06 -77.23
N ASN A 134 40.19 -12.77 -76.86
CA ASN A 134 40.76 -12.74 -75.52
C ASN A 134 42.10 -11.98 -75.49
N VAL A 135 42.11 -10.78 -76.05
CA VAL A 135 43.31 -9.91 -76.06
C VAL A 135 43.28 -8.99 -74.84
N THR A 136 44.34 -9.05 -74.03
CA THR A 136 44.49 -8.26 -72.80
C THR A 136 45.88 -7.63 -72.72
N ALA A 137 46.07 -6.72 -71.77
CA ALA A 137 47.35 -6.09 -71.49
C ALA A 137 47.56 -5.99 -69.97
N GLU A 138 48.80 -6.21 -69.52
CA GLU A 138 49.20 -5.94 -68.15
C GLU A 138 49.43 -4.45 -67.97
N ILE A 139 48.42 -3.77 -67.39
CA ILE A 139 48.49 -2.33 -67.17
C ILE A 139 49.17 -2.04 -65.84
N SER A 140 50.25 -1.24 -65.87
CA SER A 140 50.93 -0.81 -64.66
C SER A 140 50.09 0.18 -63.86
N GLU A 141 49.59 -0.26 -62.71
CA GLU A 141 48.80 0.58 -61.79
C GLU A 141 49.59 1.78 -61.23
N SER A 142 50.93 1.70 -61.20
CA SER A 142 51.80 2.78 -60.71
C SER A 142 51.91 3.98 -61.65
N LEU A 143 51.49 3.86 -62.91
CA LEU A 143 51.67 4.87 -63.96
C LEU A 143 50.38 5.16 -64.75
N ALA A 144 49.23 4.67 -64.29
CA ALA A 144 47.93 4.94 -64.89
C ALA A 144 47.35 6.25 -64.33
N TYR A 145 47.34 7.31 -65.17
CA TYR A 145 46.67 8.57 -64.83
C TYR A 145 45.23 8.56 -65.36
N ALA A 146 44.26 8.84 -64.49
CA ALA A 146 42.90 9.19 -64.94
C ALA A 146 42.92 10.60 -65.54
N SER A 147 42.37 10.76 -66.72
CA SER A 147 42.18 12.07 -67.33
C SER A 147 41.24 12.95 -66.49
N ALA A 148 41.35 14.27 -66.63
CA ALA A 148 40.45 15.21 -65.96
C ALA A 148 38.97 14.96 -66.32
N ALA A 149 38.69 14.44 -67.51
CA ALA A 149 37.35 14.08 -67.95
C ALA A 149 36.81 12.86 -67.19
N GLU A 150 37.63 11.81 -67.02
CA GLU A 150 37.26 10.61 -66.26
C GLU A 150 37.03 10.94 -64.79
N LEU A 151 37.88 11.77 -64.19
CA LEU A 151 37.68 12.24 -62.81
C LEU A 151 36.40 13.07 -62.66
N LYS A 152 36.11 13.96 -63.61
CA LYS A 152 34.88 14.78 -63.58
C LYS A 152 33.62 13.93 -63.76
N ALA A 153 33.67 12.90 -64.60
CA ALA A 153 32.59 11.94 -64.75
C ALA A 153 32.38 11.13 -63.45
N HIS A 154 33.46 10.72 -62.78
CA HIS A 154 33.39 10.05 -61.49
C HIS A 154 32.76 10.94 -60.40
N ILE A 155 33.25 12.18 -60.23
CA ILE A 155 32.70 13.15 -59.25
C ILE A 155 31.23 13.48 -59.53
N GLY A 156 30.83 13.56 -60.81
CA GLY A 156 29.45 13.83 -61.21
C GLY A 156 28.51 12.64 -61.04
N ASN A 157 29.03 11.42 -60.88
CA ASN A 157 28.24 10.23 -60.73
C ASN A 157 27.69 10.10 -59.29
N LYS A 158 26.41 10.39 -59.12
CA LYS A 158 25.69 10.25 -57.84
C LYS A 158 24.99 8.89 -57.67
N GLN A 159 25.14 7.95 -58.60
CA GLN A 159 24.48 6.65 -58.51
C GLN A 159 25.15 5.72 -57.47
N ASN A 160 26.40 5.97 -57.08
CA ASN A 160 27.13 5.34 -55.95
C ASN A 160 28.58 5.91 -55.89
N PRO A 161 29.19 6.39 -54.76
CA PRO A 161 28.74 6.45 -53.36
C PRO A 161 28.76 7.87 -52.73
N HIS A 162 28.21 8.91 -53.37
CA HIS A 162 27.94 10.17 -52.64
C HIS A 162 26.58 10.78 -52.98
N GLY A 163 25.79 11.06 -51.94
CA GLY A 163 24.50 11.74 -52.04
C GLY A 163 23.30 10.82 -52.26
N VAL A 164 23.27 9.65 -51.61
CA VAL A 164 22.12 8.74 -51.69
C VAL A 164 20.84 9.43 -51.19
N THR A 165 19.76 9.30 -51.94
CA THR A 165 18.45 9.84 -51.55
C THR A 165 17.79 8.96 -50.49
N ALA A 166 16.79 9.50 -49.79
CA ALA A 166 16.01 8.73 -48.82
C ALA A 166 15.40 7.47 -49.47
N GLU A 167 14.97 7.56 -50.72
CA GLU A 167 14.44 6.43 -51.51
C GLU A 167 15.49 5.33 -51.70
N GLN A 168 16.74 5.70 -52.00
CA GLN A 168 17.82 4.75 -52.25
C GLN A 168 18.19 3.93 -51.00
N VAL A 169 17.98 4.48 -49.81
CA VAL A 169 18.19 3.77 -48.53
C VAL A 169 16.91 3.19 -47.92
N GLY A 170 15.80 3.17 -48.68
CA GLY A 170 14.53 2.61 -48.23
C GLY A 170 13.76 3.47 -47.23
N LEU A 171 14.11 4.74 -47.08
CA LEU A 171 13.51 5.74 -46.19
C LEU A 171 12.63 6.77 -46.92
N GLY A 172 12.32 6.58 -48.22
CA GLY A 172 11.58 7.58 -49.02
C GLY A 172 10.17 7.93 -48.50
N ASN A 173 9.55 7.04 -47.72
CA ASN A 173 8.26 7.29 -47.08
C ASN A 173 8.39 7.89 -45.67
N VAL A 174 9.61 8.10 -45.16
CA VAL A 174 9.87 8.62 -43.82
C VAL A 174 9.85 10.15 -43.89
N PRO A 175 8.87 10.83 -43.26
CA PRO A 175 8.83 12.28 -43.23
C PRO A 175 10.05 12.83 -42.46
N ASN A 176 10.65 13.90 -42.98
CA ASN A 176 11.73 14.60 -42.28
C ASN A 176 11.13 15.62 -41.29
N VAL A 177 10.69 15.11 -40.13
CA VAL A 177 10.15 15.91 -39.03
C VAL A 177 10.98 15.69 -37.77
N GLY A 178 10.99 16.68 -36.87
CA GLY A 178 11.60 16.51 -35.55
C GLY A 178 10.96 15.35 -34.79
N THR A 179 11.70 14.76 -33.84
CA THR A 179 11.17 13.67 -33.00
C THR A 179 9.89 14.07 -32.28
N ASP A 180 9.77 15.35 -31.94
CA ASP A 180 8.70 15.90 -31.12
C ASP A 180 7.49 16.36 -31.95
N ASP A 181 7.63 16.41 -33.29
CA ASP A 181 6.60 16.82 -34.26
C ASP A 181 5.99 15.62 -35.03
N GLN A 182 6.26 14.40 -34.59
CA GLN A 182 5.67 13.21 -35.19
C GLN A 182 4.16 13.15 -34.93
N THR A 183 3.38 12.76 -35.94
CA THR A 183 1.92 12.57 -35.86
C THR A 183 1.56 11.10 -36.13
N PRO A 184 1.73 10.19 -35.15
CA PRO A 184 1.45 8.77 -35.36
C PRO A 184 -0.02 8.55 -35.68
N ASN A 185 -0.31 7.85 -36.77
CA ASN A 185 -1.67 7.39 -37.04
C ASN A 185 -1.99 6.15 -36.19
N TYR A 186 -3.08 6.18 -35.43
CA TYR A 186 -3.53 5.07 -34.59
C TYR A 186 -5.05 4.93 -34.59
N THR A 187 -5.52 3.74 -34.26
CA THR A 187 -6.94 3.46 -34.00
C THR A 187 -7.08 3.04 -32.54
N ILE A 188 -8.03 3.63 -31.82
CA ILE A 188 -8.27 3.31 -30.41
C ILE A 188 -8.61 1.82 -30.28
N ALA A 189 -7.91 1.10 -29.42
CA ALA A 189 -8.16 -0.32 -29.18
C ALA A 189 -9.60 -0.57 -28.69
N GLN A 190 -10.20 -1.71 -29.00
CA GLN A 190 -11.57 -2.02 -28.58
C GLN A 190 -11.69 -2.27 -27.07
N SER A 191 -10.63 -2.78 -26.43
CA SER A 191 -10.57 -3.13 -25.01
C SER A 191 -9.23 -2.74 -24.38
N LEU A 192 -9.18 -2.72 -23.05
CA LEU A 192 -7.92 -2.55 -22.30
C LEU A 192 -7.05 -3.79 -22.50
N ALA A 193 -5.80 -3.56 -22.93
CA ALA A 193 -4.81 -4.60 -23.13
C ALA A 193 -3.42 -4.07 -22.78
N ALA A 194 -2.56 -4.94 -22.24
CA ALA A 194 -1.17 -4.61 -21.93
C ALA A 194 -0.35 -4.38 -23.22
N LEU A 195 0.70 -3.58 -23.10
CA LEU A 195 1.69 -3.43 -24.17
C LEU A 195 2.48 -4.72 -24.35
N SER A 196 2.85 -5.01 -25.59
CA SER A 196 3.63 -6.20 -25.97
C SER A 196 4.97 -5.78 -26.60
N PRO A 197 6.09 -6.42 -26.24
CA PRO A 197 7.37 -6.14 -26.90
C PRO A 197 7.27 -6.32 -28.41
N LYS A 198 7.93 -5.44 -29.17
CA LYS A 198 7.99 -5.45 -30.64
C LYS A 198 6.64 -5.25 -31.35
N GLU A 199 5.61 -4.75 -30.68
CA GLU A 199 4.36 -4.39 -31.37
C GLU A 199 4.52 -3.12 -32.24
N LYS A 200 3.65 -2.97 -33.25
CA LYS A 200 3.63 -1.77 -34.09
C LYS A 200 3.28 -0.54 -33.25
N LEU A 201 3.96 0.60 -33.47
CA LEU A 201 3.71 1.85 -32.76
C LEU A 201 2.23 2.28 -32.81
N SER A 202 1.56 2.09 -33.95
CA SER A 202 0.14 2.38 -34.12
C SER A 202 -0.77 1.55 -33.20
N VAL A 203 -0.38 0.32 -32.88
CA VAL A 203 -1.11 -0.56 -31.96
C VAL A 203 -0.85 -0.14 -30.51
N ALA A 204 0.41 0.15 -30.15
CA ALA A 204 0.77 0.64 -28.82
C ALA A 204 0.04 1.95 -28.50
N MET A 205 0.04 2.92 -29.42
CA MET A 205 -0.71 4.18 -29.26
C MET A 205 -2.22 3.95 -29.17
N GLY A 206 -2.76 2.99 -29.93
CA GLY A 206 -4.17 2.58 -29.81
C GLY A 206 -4.54 2.05 -28.41
N LYS A 207 -3.66 1.25 -27.78
CA LYS A 207 -3.82 0.74 -26.41
C LYS A 207 -3.70 1.85 -25.37
N ILE A 208 -2.71 2.74 -25.51
CA ILE A 208 -2.53 3.91 -24.65
C ILE A 208 -3.75 4.82 -24.72
N ALA A 209 -4.25 5.11 -25.92
CA ALA A 209 -5.45 5.92 -26.11
C ALA A 209 -6.67 5.30 -25.41
N ARG A 210 -6.84 3.97 -25.48
CA ARG A 210 -7.92 3.27 -24.74
C ARG A 210 -7.74 3.38 -23.23
N ALA A 211 -6.52 3.23 -22.71
CA ALA A 211 -6.24 3.38 -21.28
C ALA A 211 -6.52 4.80 -20.78
N VAL A 212 -6.10 5.82 -21.53
CA VAL A 212 -6.39 7.22 -21.22
C VAL A 212 -7.89 7.49 -21.27
N GLN A 213 -8.62 7.00 -22.28
CA GLN A 213 -10.08 7.14 -22.34
C GLN A 213 -10.76 6.46 -21.14
N SER A 214 -10.32 5.26 -20.77
CA SER A 214 -10.84 4.56 -19.59
C SER A 214 -10.58 5.33 -18.30
N LEU A 215 -9.43 6.00 -18.17
CA LEU A 215 -9.12 6.85 -17.04
C LEU A 215 -10.00 8.10 -17.04
N ILE A 216 -10.19 8.76 -18.19
CA ILE A 216 -11.11 9.90 -18.32
C ILE A 216 -12.53 9.52 -17.88
N ASP A 217 -13.01 8.36 -18.33
CA ASP A 217 -14.35 7.87 -17.98
C ASP A 217 -14.42 7.51 -16.49
N HIS A 218 -13.36 6.92 -15.93
CA HIS A 218 -13.25 6.63 -14.51
C HIS A 218 -13.25 7.90 -13.64
N LEU A 219 -12.51 8.94 -14.03
CA LEU A 219 -12.46 10.23 -13.32
C LEU A 219 -13.81 10.96 -13.33
N LYS A 220 -14.61 10.77 -14.38
CA LYS A 220 -16.01 11.25 -14.41
C LYS A 220 -16.93 10.41 -13.51
N ASN A 221 -16.60 9.14 -13.30
CA ASN A 221 -17.39 8.22 -12.49
C ASN A 221 -17.06 8.35 -11.00
N SER A 222 -17.73 9.28 -10.33
CA SER A 222 -17.63 9.41 -8.87
C SER A 222 -18.12 8.19 -8.08
N THR A 223 -18.76 7.21 -8.73
CA THR A 223 -19.38 5.99 -8.15
C THR A 223 -18.59 4.69 -8.33
N ALA A 224 -17.44 4.72 -9.00
CA ALA A 224 -16.69 3.51 -9.32
C ALA A 224 -16.08 2.79 -8.10
N HIS A 225 -15.72 3.52 -7.03
CA HIS A 225 -14.98 2.97 -5.89
C HIS A 225 -15.84 2.53 -4.70
N ILE A 226 -17.05 3.07 -4.59
CA ILE A 226 -18.01 2.72 -3.55
C ILE A 226 -19.40 2.71 -4.18
N THR A 227 -20.17 1.67 -3.88
CA THR A 227 -21.56 1.58 -4.34
C THR A 227 -22.36 2.78 -3.87
N ALA A 228 -23.48 3.08 -4.56
CA ALA A 228 -24.41 4.12 -4.10
C ALA A 228 -24.85 3.89 -2.65
N SER A 229 -25.02 2.61 -2.25
CA SER A 229 -25.35 2.22 -0.88
C SER A 229 -24.23 2.56 0.12
N GLU A 230 -22.97 2.24 -0.19
CA GLU A 230 -21.82 2.53 0.67
C GLU A 230 -21.57 4.03 0.81
N ARG A 231 -21.73 4.80 -0.27
CA ARG A 231 -21.66 6.27 -0.25
C ARG A 231 -22.73 6.87 0.65
N ASN A 232 -23.96 6.38 0.55
CA ASN A 232 -25.04 6.83 1.41
C ASN A 232 -24.75 6.51 2.88
N LYS A 233 -24.20 5.33 3.19
CA LYS A 233 -23.77 4.99 4.55
C LYS A 233 -22.64 5.89 5.06
N TRP A 234 -21.64 6.20 4.24
CA TRP A 234 -20.55 7.10 4.59
C TRP A 234 -21.01 8.55 4.80
N ASN A 235 -21.88 9.06 3.92
CA ASN A 235 -22.40 10.42 4.03
C ASN A 235 -23.38 10.58 5.20
N ASN A 236 -24.10 9.52 5.55
CA ASN A 236 -25.01 9.49 6.69
C ASN A 236 -24.32 9.05 8.00
N LYS A 237 -22.99 8.93 8.00
CA LYS A 237 -22.22 8.69 9.22
C LYS A 237 -22.49 9.82 10.21
N ALA A 238 -22.83 9.44 11.44
CA ALA A 238 -22.95 10.41 12.53
C ALA A 238 -21.63 11.15 12.77
N ALA A 239 -21.71 12.43 13.11
CA ALA A 239 -20.55 13.25 13.42
C ALA A 239 -19.70 12.62 14.54
N SER A 240 -18.39 12.90 14.53
CA SER A 240 -17.43 12.45 15.55
C SER A 240 -17.88 12.77 16.98
N VAL A 241 -18.71 13.80 17.13
CA VAL A 241 -19.49 14.08 18.34
C VAL A 241 -20.96 14.16 17.92
N HIS A 242 -21.76 13.25 18.43
CA HIS A 242 -23.22 13.28 18.31
C HIS A 242 -23.85 12.86 19.64
N ASN A 243 -25.13 13.20 19.81
CA ASN A 243 -25.90 12.89 21.00
C ASN A 243 -26.87 11.76 20.69
N HIS A 244 -27.01 10.84 21.64
CA HIS A 244 -28.08 9.85 21.67
C HIS A 244 -29.15 10.29 22.67
N SER A 245 -30.42 10.07 22.32
CA SER A 245 -31.49 10.19 23.29
C SER A 245 -31.46 8.99 24.24
N ALA A 246 -31.97 9.13 25.46
CA ALA A 246 -32.15 7.99 26.37
C ALA A 246 -33.02 6.87 25.76
N THR A 247 -33.88 7.22 24.79
CA THR A 247 -34.69 6.27 24.01
C THR A 247 -33.87 5.35 23.09
N ASP A 248 -32.62 5.70 22.79
CA ASP A 248 -31.74 4.89 21.93
C ASP A 248 -31.18 3.66 22.68
N ILE A 249 -31.36 3.61 24.01
CA ILE A 249 -30.97 2.48 24.85
C ILE A 249 -32.08 1.43 24.82
N ASN A 250 -32.03 0.53 23.84
CA ASN A 250 -33.00 -0.56 23.67
C ASN A 250 -32.72 -1.79 24.58
N SER A 251 -31.59 -1.80 25.28
CA SER A 251 -31.19 -2.80 26.26
C SER A 251 -29.99 -2.31 27.08
N GLY A 252 -29.84 -2.79 28.32
CA GLY A 252 -28.68 -2.50 29.18
C GLY A 252 -28.97 -1.65 30.41
N THR A 253 -27.94 -1.46 31.25
CA THR A 253 -27.99 -0.69 32.50
C THR A 253 -27.43 0.71 32.26
N LEU A 254 -28.16 1.76 32.62
CA LEU A 254 -27.59 3.11 32.68
C LEU A 254 -26.61 3.17 33.86
N GLY A 255 -25.32 3.32 33.56
CA GLY A 255 -24.27 3.39 34.58
C GLY A 255 -24.42 4.60 35.50
N VAL A 256 -24.00 4.44 36.76
CA VAL A 256 -24.17 5.45 37.83
C VAL A 256 -23.51 6.80 37.49
N ALA A 257 -22.38 6.77 36.77
CA ALA A 257 -21.67 7.97 36.33
C ALA A 257 -22.49 8.90 35.41
N ARG A 258 -23.59 8.42 34.82
CA ARG A 258 -24.49 9.19 33.95
C ARG A 258 -25.86 9.39 34.57
N GLY A 259 -25.98 9.33 35.91
CA GLY A 259 -27.23 9.52 36.63
C GLY A 259 -28.17 8.31 36.63
N GLY A 260 -27.70 7.15 36.17
CA GLY A 260 -28.46 5.89 36.22
C GLY A 260 -28.38 5.18 37.56
N THR A 261 -29.22 4.15 37.74
CA THR A 261 -29.27 3.38 38.99
C THR A 261 -28.23 2.27 39.06
N GLY A 262 -27.54 1.95 37.96
CA GLY A 262 -26.58 0.84 37.91
C GLY A 262 -27.20 -0.55 38.09
N LYS A 263 -28.53 -0.68 38.02
CA LYS A 263 -29.27 -1.94 38.19
C LYS A 263 -30.00 -2.32 36.91
N ALA A 264 -29.87 -3.58 36.50
CA ALA A 264 -30.61 -4.16 35.36
C ALA A 264 -32.02 -4.61 35.73
N SER A 265 -32.30 -4.84 37.02
CA SER A 265 -33.59 -5.30 37.53
C SER A 265 -33.74 -4.99 39.02
N TRP A 266 -34.98 -5.05 39.50
CA TRP A 266 -35.35 -4.82 40.90
C TRP A 266 -36.22 -5.98 41.39
N SER A 267 -36.11 -6.33 42.67
CA SER A 267 -37.04 -7.26 43.31
C SER A 267 -38.42 -6.61 43.44
N ILE A 268 -39.46 -7.37 43.09
CA ILE A 268 -40.85 -6.92 43.15
C ILE A 268 -41.29 -6.64 44.60
N ASN A 269 -42.23 -5.71 44.77
CA ASN A 269 -42.88 -5.40 46.05
C ASN A 269 -41.93 -4.97 47.20
N GLN A 270 -40.80 -4.35 46.87
CA GLN A 270 -39.86 -3.80 47.84
C GLN A 270 -39.75 -2.28 47.72
N LEU A 271 -39.58 -1.60 48.86
CA LEU A 271 -39.36 -0.15 48.87
C LEU A 271 -37.90 0.17 48.54
N LEU A 272 -37.67 1.28 47.83
CA LEU A 272 -36.35 1.77 47.46
C LEU A 272 -35.85 2.81 48.47
N TYR A 273 -34.55 2.83 48.73
CA TYR A 273 -33.92 3.87 49.55
C TYR A 273 -32.49 4.22 49.07
N PRO A 274 -32.01 5.45 49.22
CA PRO A 274 -30.63 5.80 48.95
C PRO A 274 -29.68 5.07 49.91
N THR A 275 -28.68 4.37 49.36
CA THR A 275 -27.62 3.71 50.15
C THR A 275 -26.38 4.59 50.25
N THR A 276 -26.15 5.47 49.27
CA THR A 276 -25.14 6.53 49.25
C THR A 276 -25.68 7.74 48.49
N ALA A 277 -24.90 8.81 48.36
CA ALA A 277 -25.25 9.97 47.52
C ALA A 277 -25.44 9.63 46.03
N THR A 278 -24.95 8.48 45.57
CA THR A 278 -24.97 8.06 44.16
C THR A 278 -25.66 6.72 43.92
N ASN A 279 -26.10 6.02 44.97
CA ASN A 279 -26.59 4.65 44.86
C ASN A 279 -27.96 4.48 45.53
N ILE A 280 -28.84 3.71 44.89
CA ILE A 280 -30.16 3.31 45.44
C ILE A 280 -30.14 1.80 45.71
N GLY A 281 -30.68 1.40 46.86
CA GLY A 281 -30.89 0.00 47.27
C GLY A 281 -32.37 -0.31 47.53
N GLN A 282 -32.65 -1.55 47.93
CA GLN A 282 -33.99 -2.01 48.30
C GLN A 282 -34.01 -2.51 49.74
N ILE A 283 -35.11 -2.27 50.44
CA ILE A 283 -35.38 -2.87 51.76
C ILE A 283 -36.08 -4.23 51.55
N ALA A 284 -35.74 -5.21 52.39
CA ALA A 284 -36.49 -6.47 52.46
C ALA A 284 -37.97 -6.22 52.83
N PRO A 285 -38.91 -7.08 52.39
CA PRO A 285 -40.32 -6.98 52.80
C PRO A 285 -40.49 -7.19 54.31
N PRO A 286 -41.61 -6.74 54.90
CA PRO A 286 -41.90 -7.01 56.30
C PRO A 286 -42.00 -8.53 56.54
N ALA A 287 -41.44 -9.00 57.64
CA ALA A 287 -41.43 -10.43 57.97
C ALA A 287 -42.80 -10.93 58.45
N GLN A 288 -43.72 -10.03 58.81
CA GLN A 288 -45.06 -10.31 59.33
C GLN A 288 -46.02 -9.21 58.88
N ASP A 289 -47.30 -9.53 58.76
CA ASP A 289 -48.35 -8.55 58.47
C ASP A 289 -48.50 -7.54 59.62
N GLY A 290 -48.87 -6.30 59.30
CA GLY A 290 -49.09 -5.24 60.28
C GLY A 290 -47.82 -4.62 60.88
N MET A 291 -46.63 -4.97 60.36
CA MET A 291 -45.41 -4.23 60.70
C MET A 291 -45.44 -2.82 60.11
N TYR A 292 -44.77 -1.87 60.78
CA TYR A 292 -44.69 -0.49 60.33
C TYR A 292 -43.24 -0.09 59.99
N LEU A 293 -43.09 0.76 58.98
CA LEU A 293 -41.79 1.23 58.51
C LEU A 293 -41.20 2.23 59.53
N CYS A 294 -39.97 1.98 59.93
CA CYS A 294 -39.19 2.86 60.81
C CYS A 294 -37.90 3.27 60.11
N GLN A 295 -37.38 4.43 60.48
CA GLN A 295 -36.06 4.89 60.09
C GLN A 295 -35.36 5.51 61.30
N ASN A 296 -34.12 5.09 61.55
CA ASN A 296 -33.26 5.72 62.55
C ASN A 296 -32.58 6.95 61.95
N GLN A 297 -32.02 7.82 62.80
CA GLN A 297 -31.24 8.98 62.34
C GLN A 297 -30.04 8.58 61.47
N THR A 298 -29.53 7.35 61.64
CA THR A 298 -28.48 6.76 60.80
C THR A 298 -28.85 5.32 60.43
N GLY A 299 -28.38 4.86 59.26
CA GLY A 299 -28.61 3.50 58.76
C GLY A 299 -29.85 3.34 57.86
N ALA A 300 -30.08 2.11 57.40
CA ALA A 300 -31.17 1.79 56.50
C ALA A 300 -32.54 1.82 57.21
N PRO A 301 -33.63 2.15 56.50
CA PRO A 301 -34.99 1.92 57.00
C PRO A 301 -35.21 0.43 57.32
N PHE A 302 -36.10 0.14 58.29
CA PHE A 302 -36.38 -1.22 58.76
C PHE A 302 -37.85 -1.37 59.19
N TRP A 303 -38.35 -2.60 59.21
CA TRP A 303 -39.71 -2.92 59.67
C TRP A 303 -39.73 -3.23 61.17
N LYS A 304 -40.70 -2.69 61.91
CA LYS A 304 -40.89 -2.97 63.35
C LYS A 304 -42.26 -3.60 63.64
N LYS A 305 -42.29 -4.54 64.59
CA LYS A 305 -43.50 -5.22 65.06
C LYS A 305 -44.28 -4.35 66.05
N ILE A 306 -45.61 -4.37 65.98
CA ILE A 306 -46.49 -3.76 66.98
C ILE A 306 -46.47 -4.60 68.28
N VAL A 307 -46.21 -3.97 69.42
CA VAL A 307 -46.34 -4.58 70.75
C VAL A 307 -47.43 -3.83 71.50
N HIS A 308 -48.59 -4.46 71.72
CA HIS A 308 -49.65 -3.89 72.54
C HIS A 308 -49.36 -4.14 74.04
N PRO A 309 -49.40 -3.13 74.92
CA PRO A 309 -49.26 -3.37 76.36
C PRO A 309 -50.53 -4.05 76.89
N THR A 310 -50.39 -5.23 77.50
CA THR A 310 -51.49 -5.95 78.16
C THR A 310 -51.49 -5.61 79.65
N ILE A 311 -52.57 -5.00 80.18
CA ILE A 311 -52.77 -4.80 81.63
C ILE A 311 -53.59 -6.00 82.15
N PRO A 312 -53.07 -6.84 83.09
CA PRO A 312 -53.86 -7.91 83.70
C PRO A 312 -54.85 -7.35 84.74
N PRO A 313 -56.05 -7.94 84.91
CA PRO A 313 -57.02 -7.50 85.92
C PRO A 313 -56.61 -7.94 87.34
N THR A 314 -56.69 -7.04 88.33
CA THR A 314 -56.13 -7.22 89.71
C THR A 314 -57.17 -7.33 90.83
N SER A 315 -58.38 -7.83 90.55
CA SER A 315 -59.35 -8.12 91.62
C SER A 315 -59.03 -9.47 92.29
N GLU A 316 -58.64 -9.45 93.55
CA GLU A 316 -58.41 -10.62 94.39
C GLU A 316 -59.50 -10.67 95.49
N THR A 317 -59.88 -11.85 95.97
CA THR A 317 -60.85 -11.99 97.09
C THR A 317 -60.21 -12.79 98.20
N GLY A 318 -60.36 -12.36 99.45
CA GLY A 318 -59.76 -13.06 100.58
C GLY A 318 -60.13 -12.49 101.94
N THR A 319 -59.55 -13.09 102.98
CA THR A 319 -59.59 -12.59 104.35
C THR A 319 -58.28 -11.86 104.64
N TYR A 320 -58.33 -10.78 105.41
CA TYR A 320 -57.13 -10.11 105.91
C TYR A 320 -56.76 -10.67 107.29
N VAL A 321 -55.48 -10.59 107.67
CA VAL A 321 -54.96 -11.14 108.92
C VAL A 321 -54.70 -10.00 109.92
N GLY A 322 -55.26 -10.07 111.13
CA GLY A 322 -55.08 -9.06 112.17
C GLY A 322 -55.92 -9.26 113.42
N GLY A 323 -55.50 -8.62 114.52
CA GLY A 323 -56.18 -8.65 115.83
C GLY A 323 -56.94 -7.36 116.17
N GLY A 324 -57.10 -6.45 115.21
CA GLY A 324 -57.75 -5.15 115.41
C GLY A 324 -59.23 -5.31 115.74
N LYS A 325 -59.56 -5.41 117.04
CA LYS A 325 -60.94 -5.45 117.54
C LYS A 325 -61.49 -4.05 117.81
N THR A 326 -62.81 -3.93 118.02
CA THR A 326 -63.45 -2.69 118.48
C THR A 326 -62.69 -2.22 119.72
N GLY A 327 -62.08 -1.03 119.63
CA GLY A 327 -61.24 -0.46 120.68
C GLY A 327 -59.82 -0.99 120.85
N SER A 328 -59.24 -1.62 119.83
CA SER A 328 -57.84 -2.03 119.81
C SER A 328 -57.01 -1.24 118.79
N ASN A 329 -55.73 -1.03 119.10
CA ASN A 329 -54.74 -0.41 118.22
C ASN A 329 -53.98 -1.46 117.37
N ALA A 330 -54.41 -2.73 117.43
CA ALA A 330 -53.76 -3.81 116.70
C ALA A 330 -53.96 -3.67 115.18
N LYS A 331 -52.94 -4.09 114.42
CA LYS A 331 -52.87 -3.96 112.95
C LYS A 331 -53.66 -5.07 112.25
N ASN A 332 -54.31 -4.69 111.15
CA ASN A 332 -54.91 -5.57 110.14
C ASN A 332 -54.04 -5.54 108.87
N SER A 333 -54.00 -6.62 108.08
CA SER A 333 -53.11 -6.69 106.90
C SER A 333 -53.58 -7.61 105.76
N ILE A 334 -53.33 -7.19 104.51
CA ILE A 334 -53.57 -7.95 103.27
C ILE A 334 -52.24 -8.10 102.52
N THR A 335 -51.97 -9.29 101.96
CA THR A 335 -50.80 -9.52 101.10
C THR A 335 -51.25 -9.80 99.67
N PHE A 336 -50.77 -9.00 98.72
CA PHE A 336 -51.11 -9.10 97.30
C PHE A 336 -50.10 -9.97 96.55
N GLN A 337 -50.57 -10.74 95.56
CA GLN A 337 -49.65 -11.52 94.73
C GLN A 337 -48.94 -10.66 93.68
N GLY A 338 -49.58 -9.57 93.22
CA GLY A 338 -49.09 -8.70 92.15
C GLY A 338 -48.05 -7.62 92.53
N GLY A 339 -47.57 -7.55 93.77
CA GLY A 339 -46.68 -6.49 94.26
C GLY A 339 -47.30 -5.60 95.34
N THR A 340 -46.73 -4.41 95.60
CA THR A 340 -47.34 -3.40 96.48
C THR A 340 -48.32 -2.52 95.70
N PRO A 341 -49.62 -2.48 96.03
CA PRO A 341 -50.56 -1.59 95.35
C PRO A 341 -50.39 -0.12 95.78
N ARG A 342 -50.81 0.82 94.95
CA ARG A 342 -50.92 2.26 95.25
C ARG A 342 -52.23 2.62 95.96
N MET A 343 -53.30 1.87 95.68
CA MET A 343 -54.61 2.07 96.29
C MET A 343 -55.30 0.73 96.50
N ILE A 344 -55.99 0.58 97.62
CA ILE A 344 -56.79 -0.60 97.93
C ILE A 344 -58.20 -0.18 98.29
N PHE A 345 -59.17 -0.74 97.58
CA PHE A 345 -60.57 -0.69 98.00
C PHE A 345 -60.94 -1.98 98.74
N ILE A 346 -61.59 -1.88 99.89
CA ILE A 346 -62.02 -3.02 100.70
C ILE A 346 -63.52 -2.91 100.95
N LYS A 347 -64.26 -3.99 100.68
CA LYS A 347 -65.70 -4.04 100.94
C LYS A 347 -66.09 -5.36 101.63
N ALA A 348 -66.88 -5.24 102.70
CA ALA A 348 -67.51 -6.41 103.32
C ALA A 348 -68.51 -7.07 102.35
N ARG A 349 -68.68 -8.38 102.44
CA ARG A 349 -69.66 -9.12 101.63
C ARG A 349 -71.12 -8.76 102.00
N GLY A 350 -71.35 -8.29 103.23
CA GLY A 350 -72.64 -7.81 103.73
C GLY A 350 -72.85 -6.30 103.59
N ILE A 351 -73.85 -5.76 104.31
CA ILE A 351 -74.25 -4.34 104.22
C ILE A 351 -73.53 -3.53 105.31
N GLY A 352 -72.93 -2.38 104.95
CA GLY A 352 -72.60 -1.32 105.91
C GLY A 352 -71.13 -1.09 106.30
N ALA A 353 -70.17 -1.87 105.78
CA ALA A 353 -68.74 -1.69 106.07
C ALA A 353 -67.85 -1.67 104.80
N TRP A 354 -67.04 -0.62 104.64
CA TRP A 354 -66.08 -0.49 103.55
C TRP A 354 -64.93 0.45 103.94
N GLY A 355 -63.82 0.38 103.21
CA GLY A 355 -62.70 1.26 103.42
C GLY A 355 -61.87 1.46 102.15
N LEU A 356 -61.11 2.55 102.16
CA LEU A 356 -60.15 2.87 101.12
C LEU A 356 -58.79 3.11 101.79
N LEU A 357 -57.76 2.45 101.28
CA LEU A 357 -56.39 2.61 101.73
C LEU A 357 -55.56 3.20 100.58
N LEU A 358 -54.82 4.26 100.87
CA LEU A 358 -53.97 4.96 99.91
C LEU A 358 -52.52 4.84 100.38
N LEU A 359 -51.63 4.50 99.45
CA LEU A 359 -50.20 4.38 99.71
C LEU A 359 -49.46 5.48 98.97
N THR A 360 -48.71 6.28 99.72
CA THR A 360 -47.81 7.31 99.17
C THR A 360 -46.37 7.03 99.57
N ALA A 361 -45.42 7.68 98.90
CA ALA A 361 -44.00 7.53 99.18
C ALA A 361 -43.60 7.97 100.62
N ALA A 362 -44.43 8.77 101.31
CA ALA A 362 -44.15 9.34 102.63
C ALA A 362 -44.89 8.62 103.78
N GLY A 363 -45.66 7.57 103.49
CA GLY A 363 -46.58 6.92 104.42
C GLY A 363 -47.95 6.71 103.79
N GLY A 364 -48.76 5.82 104.37
CA GLY A 364 -50.10 5.55 103.88
C GLY A 364 -51.18 6.12 104.81
N ASP A 365 -52.26 6.59 104.20
CA ASP A 365 -53.46 7.02 104.89
C ASP A 365 -54.64 6.24 104.35
N GLY A 366 -55.63 6.00 105.21
CA GLY A 366 -56.85 5.33 104.81
C GLY A 366 -58.02 5.85 105.59
N PHE A 367 -59.20 5.43 105.17
CA PHE A 367 -60.40 5.64 105.96
C PHE A 367 -61.31 4.43 105.86
N SER A 368 -62.10 4.23 106.91
CA SER A 368 -63.16 3.24 106.96
C SER A 368 -64.49 3.91 107.25
N VAL A 369 -65.55 3.29 106.75
CA VAL A 369 -66.93 3.56 107.15
C VAL A 369 -67.52 2.25 107.64
N VAL A 370 -67.93 2.22 108.91
CA VAL A 370 -68.54 1.05 109.55
C VAL A 370 -69.80 1.51 110.26
N ASN A 371 -70.96 0.96 109.90
CA ASN A 371 -72.26 1.34 110.46
C ASN A 371 -72.51 2.86 110.45
N ASN A 372 -72.19 3.52 109.32
CA ASN A 372 -72.28 4.97 109.09
C ASN A 372 -71.32 5.84 109.93
N ILE A 373 -70.34 5.25 110.62
CA ILE A 373 -69.30 5.99 111.34
C ILE A 373 -68.02 5.99 110.49
N THR A 374 -67.52 7.17 110.15
CA THR A 374 -66.28 7.36 109.38
C THR A 374 -65.08 7.47 110.32
N SER A 375 -63.92 6.93 109.91
CA SER A 375 -62.70 7.00 110.71
C SER A 375 -61.44 7.00 109.87
N ASN A 376 -60.44 7.73 110.36
CA ASN A 376 -59.11 7.79 109.75
C ASN A 376 -58.26 6.59 110.21
N LEU A 377 -57.58 5.97 109.25
CA LEU A 377 -56.70 4.83 109.44
C LEU A 377 -55.27 5.23 109.07
N VAL A 378 -54.31 4.76 109.84
CA VAL A 378 -52.90 4.82 109.46
C VAL A 378 -52.58 3.57 108.68
N VAL A 379 -52.00 3.73 107.48
CA VAL A 379 -51.68 2.63 106.57
C VAL A 379 -50.16 2.56 106.38
N ALA A 380 -49.64 1.35 106.36
CA ALA A 380 -48.23 1.09 106.11
C ALA A 380 -48.10 -0.14 105.21
N ALA A 381 -47.20 -0.06 104.23
CA ALA A 381 -46.82 -1.21 103.41
C ALA A 381 -45.40 -1.68 103.77
N SER A 382 -45.22 -2.99 103.76
CA SER A 382 -43.91 -3.65 103.87
C SER A 382 -43.87 -4.78 102.84
N GLY A 383 -43.12 -4.59 101.76
CA GLY A 383 -43.20 -5.47 100.59
C GLY A 383 -44.62 -5.50 100.01
N ASN A 384 -45.13 -6.69 99.69
CA ASN A 384 -46.47 -6.86 99.12
C ASN A 384 -47.59 -6.85 100.17
N THR A 385 -47.25 -6.67 101.44
CA THR A 385 -48.21 -6.66 102.55
C THR A 385 -48.54 -5.24 102.94
N VAL A 386 -49.83 -4.89 102.88
CA VAL A 386 -50.35 -3.61 103.34
C VAL A 386 -51.10 -3.81 104.63
N SER A 387 -50.79 -2.99 105.63
CA SER A 387 -51.33 -3.04 106.97
C SER A 387 -51.97 -1.73 107.38
N TRP A 388 -53.00 -1.77 108.22
CA TRP A 388 -53.67 -0.58 108.71
C TRP A 388 -54.15 -0.73 110.16
N TYR A 389 -54.31 0.40 110.85
CA TYR A 389 -54.87 0.48 112.21
C TYR A 389 -55.46 1.85 112.50
N TYR A 390 -56.30 1.94 113.54
CA TYR A 390 -56.91 3.20 113.99
C TYR A 390 -55.98 4.02 114.87
N ARG A 391 -55.97 5.35 114.68
CA ARG A 391 -55.05 6.29 115.35
C ARG A 391 -55.63 6.86 116.67
N SER A 392 -56.03 6.00 117.61
CA SER A 392 -56.43 6.42 118.97
C SER A 392 -56.31 5.27 119.97
N SER A 393 -56.20 5.60 121.27
CA SER A 393 -56.25 4.66 122.40
C SER A 393 -57.65 4.44 122.97
N GLU A 394 -58.68 5.10 122.43
CA GLU A 394 -60.07 4.97 122.89
C GLU A 394 -60.82 3.83 122.19
N SER A 395 -61.85 3.28 122.85
CA SER A 395 -62.64 2.19 122.30
C SER A 395 -63.51 2.65 121.11
N HIS A 396 -63.11 2.33 119.88
CA HIS A 396 -63.81 2.75 118.65
C HIS A 396 -64.21 1.57 117.74
N PRO A 397 -65.45 1.51 117.21
CA PRO A 397 -65.92 0.41 116.36
C PRO A 397 -65.26 0.37 114.98
N ALA A 398 -64.68 1.49 114.52
CA ALA A 398 -64.28 1.65 113.12
C ALA A 398 -62.90 1.07 112.73
N ASN A 399 -62.12 0.51 113.66
CA ASN A 399 -60.92 -0.27 113.30
C ASN A 399 -61.28 -1.67 112.77
N GLN A 400 -62.51 -2.13 113.04
CA GLN A 400 -63.04 -3.39 112.57
C GLN A 400 -63.73 -3.20 111.23
N LEU A 401 -62.98 -3.36 110.13
CA LEU A 401 -63.64 -3.71 108.87
C LEU A 401 -64.25 -5.13 108.94
N ASP A 402 -63.87 -5.95 109.95
CA ASP A 402 -64.33 -7.32 110.25
C ASP A 402 -64.80 -7.49 111.70
N THR A 403 -65.98 -8.09 111.84
CA THR A 403 -66.59 -8.41 113.13
C THR A 403 -66.60 -9.90 113.43
N SER A 404 -66.22 -10.81 112.51
CA SER A 404 -66.29 -12.28 112.72
C SER A 404 -65.58 -13.13 111.63
N MET A 405 -64.33 -12.84 111.26
CA MET A 405 -63.54 -13.62 110.28
C MET A 405 -64.24 -13.78 108.91
N GLN A 406 -64.96 -12.76 108.45
CA GLN A 406 -65.71 -12.81 107.18
C GLN A 406 -64.78 -12.63 105.97
N THR A 407 -65.17 -13.15 104.80
CA THR A 407 -64.44 -12.94 103.53
C THR A 407 -64.74 -11.56 102.93
N TYR A 408 -63.71 -10.83 102.49
CA TYR A 408 -63.80 -9.49 101.89
C TYR A 408 -63.44 -9.50 100.40
N TYR A 409 -64.07 -8.59 99.65
CA TYR A 409 -63.60 -8.23 98.32
C TYR A 409 -62.62 -7.08 98.45
N TYR A 410 -61.44 -7.23 97.84
CA TYR A 410 -60.51 -6.13 97.75
C TYR A 410 -59.96 -5.99 96.33
N VAL A 411 -59.64 -4.76 95.94
CA VAL A 411 -59.02 -4.47 94.65
C VAL A 411 -57.77 -3.67 94.90
N GLY A 412 -56.63 -4.20 94.46
CA GLY A 412 -55.36 -3.48 94.44
C GLY A 412 -55.20 -2.77 93.09
N VAL A 413 -54.95 -1.46 93.13
CA VAL A 413 -54.56 -0.68 91.96
C VAL A 413 -53.04 -0.50 92.04
N PHE A 414 -52.32 -1.04 91.07
CA PHE A 414 -50.85 -1.08 91.04
C PHE A 414 -50.24 0.11 90.31
#